data_AF-A0A3S3SP62-F1
#
_entry.id   AF-A0A3S3SP62-F1
#
_cell.length_a   1.000
_cell.length_b   1.000
_cell.length_c   1.000
_cell.angle_alpha   90.00
_cell.angle_beta   90.00
_cell.angle_gamma   90.00
#
_symmetry.space_group_name_H-M   'P 1'
#
loop_
_entity.id
_entity.type
_entity.pdbx_description
1 polymer ?
#
loop_
_entity_poly.entity_id
_entity_poly.type
_entity_poly.pdbx_seq_one_letter_code
_entity_poly.pdbx_strand_id
1 'polypeptide(L)'
;FFVDKEKGLNGFCDFIISASLEQLLLNSPVIALVEAKNENIIGGLGQCIAEMVAAKLFNEAEGVEHIGTIYGVVTTGTAWKFLKMEKLEVFIDLDEYSIEQPEKILGILLAMVGQEA
;
A
#
# COMPACT_ATOMS: atom_id res chain seq x y z
N PHE A 1 -2.75 6.58 -10.62
CA PHE A 1 -2.31 7.36 -9.44
C PHE A 1 -1.31 8.42 -9.91
N PHE A 2 -1.81 9.59 -10.31
CA PHE A 2 -1.00 10.66 -10.90
C PHE A 2 -0.76 11.76 -9.86
N VAL A 3 0.27 11.57 -9.03
CA VAL A 3 0.51 12.43 -7.87
C VAL A 3 1.58 13.48 -8.16
N ASP A 4 2.71 13.06 -8.74
CA ASP A 4 3.83 13.97 -9.02
C ASP A 4 4.60 13.48 -10.26
N LYS A 5 4.30 14.07 -11.43
CA LYS A 5 4.91 13.67 -12.70
C LYS A 5 6.40 13.97 -12.75
N GLU A 6 6.85 15.06 -12.12
CA GLU A 6 8.27 15.45 -12.13
C GLU A 6 9.13 14.46 -11.34
N LYS A 7 8.56 13.84 -10.30
CA LYS A 7 9.19 12.75 -9.54
C LYS A 7 8.93 11.35 -10.11
N GLY A 8 8.26 11.24 -11.26
CA GLY A 8 7.92 9.94 -11.86
C GLY A 8 6.80 9.17 -11.16
N LEU A 9 6.06 9.80 -10.24
CA LEU A 9 4.95 9.23 -9.48
C LEU A 9 3.63 9.38 -10.26
N ASN A 10 3.59 8.75 -11.44
CA ASN A 10 2.50 8.83 -12.40
C ASN A 10 1.97 7.45 -12.84
N GLY A 11 2.25 6.41 -12.05
CA GLY A 11 1.86 5.02 -12.30
C GLY A 11 0.39 4.73 -12.03
N PHE A 12 0.01 3.47 -12.23
CA PHE A 12 -1.30 2.92 -11.90
C PHE A 12 -1.12 1.85 -10.83
N CYS A 13 -1.83 1.99 -9.71
CA CYS A 13 -1.92 0.96 -8.67
C CYS A 13 -3.02 -0.03 -9.05
N ASP A 14 -2.83 -1.33 -8.77
CA ASP A 14 -3.87 -2.32 -9.04
C ASP A 14 -5.03 -2.20 -8.04
N PHE A 15 -4.74 -2.05 -6.75
CA PHE A 15 -5.75 -1.76 -5.73
C PHE A 15 -5.28 -0.71 -4.73
N ILE A 16 -6.25 0.05 -4.21
CA ILE A 16 -6.06 1.07 -3.19
C ILE A 16 -7.06 0.82 -2.07
N ILE A 17 -6.59 0.89 -0.83
CA ILE A 17 -7.44 0.92 0.36
C ILE A 17 -7.34 2.33 0.95
N SER A 18 -8.50 2.97 1.15
CA SER A 18 -8.62 4.29 1.75
C SER A 18 -9.52 4.22 2.98
N ALA A 19 -9.19 5.02 4.00
CA ALA A 19 -10.06 5.19 5.17
C ALA A 19 -11.12 6.30 4.95
N SER A 20 -11.23 6.82 3.73
CA SER A 20 -12.29 7.77 3.37
C SER A 20 -13.66 7.09 3.33
N LEU A 21 -14.69 7.81 3.76
CA LEU A 21 -16.08 7.38 3.59
C LEU A 21 -16.55 7.48 2.14
N GLU A 22 -15.87 8.28 1.31
CA GLU A 22 -16.12 8.35 -0.13
C GLU A 22 -15.38 7.20 -0.83
N GLN A 23 -16.12 6.40 -1.58
CA GLN A 23 -15.64 5.15 -2.19
C GLN A 23 -15.74 5.18 -3.71
N LEU A 24 -16.54 6.08 -4.28
CA LEU A 24 -16.69 6.22 -5.74
C LEU A 24 -15.55 7.02 -6.36
N LEU A 25 -14.93 7.89 -5.56
CA LEU A 25 -13.79 8.70 -5.93
C LEU A 25 -12.64 8.40 -4.99
N LEU A 26 -11.43 8.42 -5.52
CA LEU A 26 -10.23 8.32 -4.71
C LEU A 26 -10.14 9.56 -3.82
N ASN A 27 -10.22 9.35 -2.52
CA ASN A 27 -10.15 10.40 -1.53
C ASN A 27 -9.21 10.01 -0.39
N SER A 28 -8.65 11.03 0.27
CA SER A 28 -7.77 10.88 1.41
C SER A 28 -8.54 10.36 2.64
N PRO A 29 -7.91 9.57 3.52
CA PRO A 29 -6.52 9.12 3.41
C PRO A 29 -6.37 7.74 2.77
N VAL A 30 -5.43 7.64 1.83
CA VAL A 30 -4.93 6.36 1.32
C VAL A 30 -4.06 5.71 2.38
N ILE A 31 -4.37 4.46 2.73
CA ILE A 31 -3.72 3.74 3.84
C ILE A 31 -2.98 2.48 3.39
N ALA A 32 -3.42 1.83 2.31
CA ALA A 32 -2.71 0.69 1.75
C ALA A 32 -2.76 0.65 0.22
N LEU A 33 -1.69 0.14 -0.38
CA LEU A 33 -1.54 -0.06 -1.82
C LEU A 33 -1.22 -1.52 -2.10
N VAL A 34 -1.88 -2.11 -3.10
CA VAL A 34 -1.65 -3.51 -3.48
C VAL A 34 -1.18 -3.56 -4.93
N GLU A 35 0.00 -4.15 -5.13
CA GLU A 35 0.60 -4.39 -6.42
C GLU A 35 0.52 -5.89 -6.75
N ALA A 36 -0.14 -6.24 -7.85
CA ALA A 36 -0.25 -7.59 -8.36
C ALA A 36 0.83 -7.86 -9.41
N LYS A 37 1.69 -8.86 -9.16
CA LYS A 37 2.77 -9.25 -10.08
C LYS A 37 2.62 -10.68 -10.54
N ASN A 38 3.01 -10.93 -11.80
CA ASN A 38 3.17 -12.29 -12.29
C ASN A 38 4.45 -12.90 -11.68
N GLU A 39 4.25 -13.82 -10.73
CA GLU A 39 5.26 -14.71 -10.12
C GLU A 39 6.43 -14.06 -9.36
N ASN A 40 6.67 -12.76 -9.48
CA ASN A 40 7.85 -12.09 -8.90
C ASN A 40 7.47 -11.01 -7.88
N ILE A 41 7.37 -11.41 -6.61
CA ILE A 41 7.17 -10.49 -5.48
C ILE A 41 8.34 -9.52 -5.32
N ILE A 42 9.59 -10.02 -5.36
CA ILE A 42 10.78 -9.20 -5.11
C ILE A 42 10.87 -8.06 -6.15
N GLY A 43 10.58 -8.36 -7.42
CA GLY A 43 10.53 -7.37 -8.49
C GLY A 43 9.45 -6.31 -8.32
N GLY A 44 8.37 -6.61 -7.56
CA GLY A 44 7.29 -5.67 -7.27
C GLY A 44 7.56 -4.72 -6.10
N LEU A 45 8.51 -5.04 -5.20
CA LEU A 45 8.74 -4.27 -3.98
C LEU A 45 9.10 -2.81 -4.26
N GLY A 46 10.00 -2.56 -5.21
CA GLY A 46 10.43 -1.20 -5.54
C GLY A 46 9.30 -0.33 -6.08
N GLN A 47 8.40 -0.91 -6.90
CA GLN A 47 7.23 -0.19 -7.39
C GLN A 47 6.23 0.07 -6.27
N CYS A 48 5.93 -0.93 -5.44
CA CYS A 48 5.03 -0.77 -4.30
C CYS A 48 5.52 0.34 -3.36
N ILE A 49 6.83 0.40 -3.08
CA ILE A 49 7.43 1.47 -2.28
C ILE A 49 7.27 2.85 -2.95
N ALA A 50 7.48 2.95 -4.26
CA ALA A 50 7.28 4.22 -4.98
C ALA A 50 5.82 4.70 -4.89
N GLU A 51 4.87 3.77 -4.97
CA GLU A 51 3.45 4.06 -4.79
C GLU A 51 3.12 4.47 -3.35
N MET A 52 3.75 3.87 -2.34
CA MET A 52 3.61 4.27 -0.94
C MET A 52 4.08 5.71 -0.72
N VAL A 53 5.19 6.11 -1.35
CA VAL A 53 5.66 7.49 -1.35
C VAL A 53 4.65 8.42 -2.01
N ALA A 54 4.09 8.01 -3.15
CA ALA A 54 3.04 8.78 -3.80
C ALA A 54 1.79 8.91 -2.92
N ALA A 55 1.39 7.88 -2.17
CA ALA A 55 0.24 7.93 -1.26
C ALA A 55 0.46 8.89 -0.11
N LYS A 56 1.67 8.91 0.46
CA LYS A 56 2.07 9.92 1.43
C LYS A 56 1.91 11.34 0.88
N LEU A 57 2.46 11.62 -0.30
CA LEU A 57 2.39 12.94 -0.93
C LEU A 57 0.95 13.35 -1.27
N PHE A 58 0.13 12.40 -1.73
CA PHE A 58 -1.29 12.63 -1.99
C PHE A 58 -2.04 13.02 -0.70
N ASN A 59 -1.86 12.24 0.37
CA ASN A 59 -2.51 12.53 1.65
C ASN A 59 -2.07 13.90 2.22
N GLU A 60 -0.78 14.24 2.12
CA GLU A 60 -0.23 15.54 2.53
C GLU A 60 -0.83 16.70 1.73
N ALA A 61 -0.96 16.55 0.40
CA ALA A 61 -1.58 17.56 -0.47
C ALA A 61 -3.06 17.80 -0.11
N GLU A 62 -3.77 16.76 0.34
CA GLU A 62 -5.15 16.84 0.82
C GLU A 62 -5.27 17.28 2.30
N GLY A 63 -4.16 17.70 2.93
CA GLY A 63 -4.13 18.22 4.29
C GLY A 63 -4.21 17.17 5.39
N VAL A 64 -4.00 15.89 5.07
CA VAL A 64 -3.99 14.79 6.04
C VAL A 64 -2.54 14.43 6.40
N GLU A 65 -2.00 15.15 7.38
CA GLU A 65 -0.59 14.99 7.82
C GLU A 65 -0.42 13.90 8.90
N HIS A 66 -1.52 13.40 9.48
CA HIS A 66 -1.49 12.58 10.71
C HIS A 66 -1.57 11.07 10.48
N ILE A 67 -1.66 10.62 9.22
CA ILE A 67 -1.55 9.19 8.92
C ILE A 67 -0.13 8.77 9.28
N GLY A 68 0.01 8.00 10.36
CA GLY A 68 1.31 7.59 10.89
C GLY A 68 2.03 6.63 9.95
N THR A 69 1.27 5.73 9.32
CA THR A 69 1.82 4.62 8.55
C THR A 69 1.08 4.43 7.23
N ILE A 70 1.83 4.33 6.13
CA ILE A 70 1.33 3.86 4.84
C ILE A 70 1.73 2.40 4.70
N TYR A 71 0.79 1.54 4.31
CA TYR A 71 1.03 0.13 4.12
C TYR A 71 1.14 -0.23 2.63
N GLY A 72 1.92 -1.26 2.36
CA GLY A 72 2.14 -1.79 1.02
C GLY A 72 1.97 -3.29 1.01
N VAL A 73 1.46 -3.80 -0.10
CA VAL A 73 1.28 -5.23 -0.33
C VAL A 73 1.75 -5.56 -1.74
N VAL A 74 2.57 -6.59 -1.87
CA VAL A 74 2.89 -7.19 -3.17
C VAL A 74 2.36 -8.61 -3.18
N THR A 75 1.61 -8.96 -4.22
CA THR A 75 1.02 -10.30 -4.33
C THR A 75 1.11 -10.87 -5.73
N THR A 76 1.21 -12.20 -5.81
CA THR A 76 1.03 -12.97 -7.05
C THR A 76 -0.39 -13.57 -7.16
N GLY A 77 -1.27 -13.23 -6.23
CA GLY A 77 -2.56 -13.89 -6.00
C GLY A 77 -2.44 -15.12 -5.10
N THR A 78 -1.32 -15.85 -5.16
CA THR A 78 -1.07 -17.04 -4.32
C THR A 78 -0.15 -16.76 -3.13
N ALA A 79 0.77 -15.81 -3.27
CA ALA A 79 1.67 -15.38 -2.22
C ALA A 79 1.55 -13.88 -1.96
N TRP A 80 1.73 -13.47 -0.71
CA TRP A 80 1.50 -12.11 -0.23
C TRP A 80 2.65 -11.65 0.65
N LYS A 81 3.19 -10.47 0.33
CA LYS A 81 4.29 -9.82 1.05
C LYS A 81 3.82 -8.47 1.52
N PHE A 82 4.06 -8.17 2.79
CA PHE A 82 3.58 -6.94 3.41
C PHE A 82 4.73 -6.00 3.74
N LEU A 83 4.44 -4.71 3.62
CA LEU A 83 5.34 -3.61 3.88
C LEU A 83 4.63 -2.56 4.73
N LYS A 84 5.40 -1.80 5.48
CA LYS A 84 4.94 -0.55 6.08
C LYS A 84 5.97 0.55 5.88
N MET A 85 5.50 1.79 5.78
CA MET A 85 6.33 2.98 5.67
C MET A 85 5.92 3.98 6.73
N GLU A 86 6.86 4.31 7.59
CA GLU A 86 6.74 5.35 8.60
C GLU A 86 7.65 6.51 8.19
N LYS A 87 7.05 7.67 7.94
CA LYS A 87 7.72 8.82 7.29
C LYS A 87 8.27 8.45 5.91
N LEU A 88 9.54 8.05 5.82
CA LEU A 88 10.23 7.60 4.61
C LEU A 88 11.09 6.36 4.87
N GLU A 89 10.95 5.76 6.05
CA GLU A 89 11.60 4.49 6.39
C GLU A 89 10.65 3.34 6.07
N VAL A 90 11.13 2.40 5.26
CA VAL A 90 10.34 1.24 4.83
C VAL A 90 10.79 0.01 5.59
N PHE A 91 9.80 -0.73 6.10
CA PHE A 91 9.96 -2.02 6.73
C PHE A 91 9.28 -3.07 5.84
N ILE A 92 10.00 -4.16 5.59
CA ILE A 92 9.52 -5.28 4.79
C ILE A 92 9.40 -6.46 5.74
N ASP A 93 8.22 -7.07 5.81
CA ASP A 93 8.04 -8.30 6.57
C ASP A 93 8.94 -9.40 5.98
N LEU A 94 9.63 -10.15 6.83
CA LEU A 94 10.48 -11.25 6.41
C LEU A 94 9.64 -12.45 5.96
N ASP A 95 8.43 -12.60 6.50
CA ASP A 95 7.54 -13.69 6.17
C ASP A 95 6.77 -13.41 4.87
N GLU A 96 6.37 -14.49 4.19
CA GLU A 96 5.48 -14.47 3.04
C GLU A 96 4.27 -15.33 3.36
N TYR A 97 3.08 -14.83 3.01
CA TYR A 97 1.82 -15.42 3.40
C TYR A 97 1.13 -16.04 2.20
N SER A 98 0.78 -17.32 2.30
CA SER A 98 0.08 -18.04 1.25
C SER A 98 -1.42 -17.77 1.30
N ILE A 99 -2.06 -17.70 0.14
CA ILE A 99 -3.52 -17.63 -0.02
C ILE A 99 -4.24 -18.84 0.56
N GLU A 100 -3.54 -19.94 0.83
CA GLU A 100 -4.07 -21.11 1.55
C GLU A 100 -4.39 -20.79 3.02
N GLN A 101 -3.88 -19.66 3.56
CA GLN A 101 -4.19 -19.14 4.89
C GLN A 101 -4.86 -17.76 4.79
N PRO A 102 -6.03 -17.67 4.13
CA PRO A 102 -6.66 -16.38 3.81
C PRO A 102 -7.01 -15.58 5.06
N GLU A 103 -7.31 -16.24 6.18
CA GLU A 103 -7.59 -15.58 7.46
C GLU A 103 -6.41 -14.76 7.99
N LYS A 104 -5.17 -15.17 7.74
CA LYS A 104 -3.99 -14.39 8.13
C LYS A 104 -3.84 -13.14 7.26
N ILE A 105 -3.99 -13.31 5.94
CA ILE A 105 -3.93 -12.20 4.97
C ILE A 105 -5.01 -11.17 5.31
N LEU A 106 -6.25 -11.62 5.51
CA LEU A 106 -7.35 -10.74 5.90
C LEU A 106 -7.13 -10.09 7.25
N GLY A 107 -6.57 -10.81 8.23
CA GLY A 107 -6.21 -10.26 9.53
C GLY A 107 -5.19 -9.12 9.43
N ILE A 108 -4.14 -9.29 8.63
CA ILE A 108 -3.13 -8.26 8.38
C ILE A 108 -3.76 -7.06 7.66
N LEU A 109 -4.54 -7.29 6.60
CA LEU A 109 -5.24 -6.21 5.88
C LEU A 109 -6.19 -5.43 6.79
N LEU A 110 -6.92 -6.10 7.69
CA LEU A 110 -7.78 -5.44 8.67
C LEU A 110 -6.97 -4.63 9.68
N ALA A 111 -5.84 -5.15 10.18
CA ALA A 111 -4.95 -4.41 11.06
C ALA A 111 -4.35 -3.17 10.38
N MET A 112 -4.02 -3.25 9.09
CA MET A 112 -3.58 -2.10 8.29
C MET A 112 -4.66 -1.01 8.20
N VAL A 113 -5.93 -1.42 8.00
CA VAL A 113 -7.08 -0.51 8.03
C VAL A 113 -7.25 0.14 9.40
N GLY A 114 -7.05 -0.63 10.48
CA GLY A 114 -7.07 -0.11 11.84
C GLY A 114 -5.87 0.76 12.23
N GLN A 115 -4.82 0.83 11.39
CA GLN A 115 -3.53 1.44 11.72
C GLN A 115 -2.81 0.77 12.91
N GLU A 116 -2.94 -0.57 13.02
CA GLU A 116 -2.44 -1.39 14.14
C GLU A 116 -1.42 -2.46 13.72
N ALA A 117 -1.03 -2.49 12.43
CA ALA A 117 -0.18 -3.53 11.83
C ALA A 117 1.33 -3.31 12.02
#